data_AF-A0A1Y2IPW6-F1
#
_entry.id   AF-A0A1Y2IPW6-F1
#
_cell.length_a   1.000
_cell.length_b   1.000
_cell.length_c   1.000
_cell.angle_alpha   90.00
_cell.angle_beta   90.00
_cell.angle_gamma   90.00
#
_symmetry.space_group_name_H-M   'P 1'
#
loop_
_entity.id
_entity.type
_entity.pdbx_description
1 polymer ?
#
loop_
_entity_poly.entity_id
_entity_poly.type
_entity_poly.pdbx_seq_one_letter_code
_entity_poly.pdbx_strand_id
1 'polypeptide(L)'
;MADITAIAKQFTDFYYSTFDTNRGGLQSLYRDSSMLTWEGTPILGAANIAEKLTSLPFEKVQHKITTLDAQPSSPTVASLIVSVTGLLVVDDSTNPLQFSQVFQLIPDAGSYYVYNDIFRLNYGA
;
A
#
# COMPACT_ATOMS: atom_id res chain seq x y z
N MET A 1 -10.04 -22.51 4.12
CA MET A 1 -9.80 -21.06 4.16
C MET A 1 -8.58 -20.81 3.30
N ALA A 2 -8.70 -20.01 2.24
CA ALA A 2 -7.49 -19.52 1.58
C ALA A 2 -6.63 -18.83 2.65
N ASP A 3 -5.33 -19.07 2.62
CA ASP A 3 -4.42 -18.47 3.59
C ASP A 3 -4.42 -16.95 3.37
N ILE A 4 -5.14 -16.23 4.24
CA ILE A 4 -5.31 -14.77 4.16
C ILE A 4 -3.93 -14.09 4.13
N THR A 5 -2.98 -14.64 4.85
CA THR A 5 -1.59 -14.18 4.85
C THR A 5 -0.96 -14.34 3.48
N ALA A 6 -1.22 -15.45 2.77
CA ALA A 6 -0.73 -15.64 1.41
C ALA A 6 -1.35 -14.65 0.42
N ILE A 7 -2.66 -14.36 0.53
CA ILE A 7 -3.33 -13.35 -0.32
C ILE A 7 -2.74 -11.96 -0.04
N ALA A 8 -2.63 -11.58 1.23
CA ALA A 8 -2.05 -10.30 1.62
C ALA A 8 -0.59 -10.16 1.16
N LYS A 9 0.20 -11.24 1.25
CA LYS A 9 1.57 -11.27 0.75
C LYS A 9 1.61 -11.09 -0.77
N GLN A 10 0.81 -11.83 -1.53
CA GLN A 10 0.74 -11.68 -2.99
C GLN A 10 0.34 -10.26 -3.40
N PHE A 11 -0.65 -9.68 -2.72
CA PHE A 11 -1.07 -8.30 -2.95
C PHE A 11 0.05 -7.31 -2.66
N THR A 12 0.69 -7.40 -1.49
CA THR A 12 1.75 -6.45 -1.10
C THR A 12 3.00 -6.60 -1.96
N ASP A 13 3.42 -7.82 -2.30
CA ASP A 13 4.52 -8.07 -3.24
C ASP A 13 4.24 -7.36 -4.58
N PHE A 14 3.03 -7.52 -5.13
CA PHE A 14 2.62 -6.86 -6.38
C PHE A 14 2.56 -5.34 -6.24
N TYR A 15 1.93 -4.84 -5.17
CA TYR A 15 1.77 -3.41 -4.91
C TYR A 15 3.13 -2.72 -4.80
N TYR A 16 4.03 -3.22 -3.95
CA TYR A 16 5.33 -2.60 -3.73
C TYR A 16 6.26 -2.76 -4.94
N SER A 17 6.25 -3.91 -5.62
CA SER A 17 7.01 -4.07 -6.87
C SER A 17 6.55 -3.08 -7.95
N THR A 18 5.23 -2.87 -8.07
CA THR A 18 4.67 -1.87 -8.99
C THR A 18 5.01 -0.46 -8.56
N PHE A 19 4.97 -0.15 -7.25
CA PHE A 19 5.38 1.15 -6.73
C PHE A 19 6.84 1.46 -7.06
N ASP A 20 7.73 0.48 -6.89
CA ASP A 20 9.17 0.64 -7.08
C ASP A 20 9.55 0.82 -8.56
N THR A 21 8.80 0.21 -9.48
CA THR A 21 9.14 0.16 -10.91
C THR A 21 8.26 1.04 -11.80
N ASN A 22 6.99 1.23 -11.46
CA ASN A 22 5.99 1.97 -12.26
C ASN A 22 4.80 2.44 -11.39
N ARG A 23 4.98 3.54 -10.64
CA ARG A 23 3.93 4.10 -9.75
C ARG A 23 2.62 4.39 -10.47
N GLY A 24 2.66 4.78 -11.75
CA GLY A 24 1.44 5.01 -12.55
C GLY A 24 0.57 3.76 -12.70
N GLY A 25 1.18 2.57 -12.66
CA GLY A 25 0.45 1.29 -12.69
C GLY A 25 -0.42 1.02 -11.47
N LEU A 26 -0.22 1.75 -10.36
CA LEU A 26 -1.01 1.56 -9.14
C LEU A 26 -2.44 2.07 -9.25
N GLN A 27 -2.73 2.98 -10.20
CA GLN A 27 -4.07 3.55 -10.35
C GLN A 27 -5.16 2.47 -10.47
N SER A 28 -4.87 1.34 -11.15
CA SER A 28 -5.84 0.25 -11.35
C SER A 28 -6.20 -0.49 -10.06
N LEU A 29 -5.41 -0.35 -8.99
CA LEU A 29 -5.67 -0.94 -7.68
C LEU A 29 -6.63 -0.09 -6.84
N TYR A 30 -6.96 1.13 -7.27
CA TYR A 30 -7.86 2.03 -6.56
C TYR A 30 -9.17 2.23 -7.34
N ARG A 31 -10.18 2.76 -6.65
CA ARG A 31 -11.51 3.13 -7.18
C ARG A 31 -11.82 4.58 -6.79
N ASP A 32 -12.91 5.13 -7.31
CA ASP A 32 -13.33 6.50 -6.98
C ASP A 32 -13.68 6.67 -5.49
N SER A 33 -14.08 5.59 -4.83
CA SER A 33 -14.36 5.55 -3.39
C SER A 33 -13.13 5.21 -2.54
N SER A 34 -11.98 4.95 -3.13
CA SER A 34 -10.74 4.65 -2.39
C SER A 34 -10.18 5.89 -1.73
N MET A 35 -9.58 5.73 -0.55
CA MET A 35 -8.93 6.82 0.17
C MET A 35 -7.50 6.46 0.56
N LEU A 36 -6.57 7.36 0.24
CA LEU A 36 -5.20 7.35 0.73
C LEU A 36 -5.05 8.44 1.80
N THR A 37 -4.42 8.12 2.93
CA THR A 37 -3.89 9.10 3.87
C THR A 37 -2.38 9.04 3.83
N TRP A 38 -1.75 10.01 3.14
CA TRP A 38 -0.30 10.09 3.02
C TRP A 38 0.25 11.12 4.00
N GLU A 39 1.03 10.69 4.99
CA GLU A 39 1.59 11.59 6.02
C GLU A 39 0.53 12.45 6.73
N GLY A 40 -0.68 11.92 6.88
CA GLY A 40 -1.81 12.61 7.52
C GLY A 40 -2.65 13.48 6.58
N THR A 41 -2.31 13.55 5.29
CA THR A 41 -3.11 14.25 4.28
C THR A 41 -4.07 13.26 3.60
N PRO A 42 -5.41 13.42 3.74
CA PRO A 42 -6.38 12.55 3.09
C PRO A 42 -6.54 12.91 1.61
N ILE A 43 -6.68 11.88 0.77
CA ILE A 43 -6.76 11.96 -0.69
C ILE A 43 -7.80 10.95 -1.14
N LEU A 44 -8.85 11.41 -1.81
CA LEU A 44 -9.96 10.58 -2.27
C LEU A 44 -9.87 10.34 -3.77
N GLY A 45 -10.11 9.10 -4.18
CA GLY A 45 -10.30 8.67 -5.56
C GLY A 45 -9.02 8.27 -6.29
N ALA A 46 -9.13 7.25 -7.13
CA ALA A 46 -8.00 6.63 -7.83
C ALA A 46 -7.12 7.62 -8.60
N ALA A 47 -7.71 8.59 -9.29
CA ALA A 47 -6.95 9.59 -10.07
C ALA A 47 -6.06 10.46 -9.19
N ASN A 48 -6.61 11.02 -8.11
CA ASN A 48 -5.88 11.89 -7.18
C ASN A 48 -4.80 11.09 -6.41
N ILE A 49 -5.09 9.83 -6.08
CA ILE A 49 -4.12 8.93 -5.45
C ILE A 49 -2.95 8.68 -6.40
N ALA A 50 -3.21 8.33 -7.66
CA ALA A 50 -2.16 8.10 -8.66
C ALA A 50 -1.31 9.36 -8.90
N GLU A 51 -1.95 10.53 -8.98
CA GLU A 51 -1.24 11.82 -9.06
C GLU A 51 -0.31 12.01 -7.84
N LYS A 52 -0.82 11.79 -6.62
CA LYS A 52 0.01 11.90 -5.42
C LYS A 52 1.22 10.98 -5.43
N LEU A 53 1.03 9.71 -5.77
CA LEU A 53 2.10 8.71 -5.76
C LEU A 53 3.15 9.00 -6.83
N THR A 54 2.73 9.50 -8.00
CA THR A 54 3.64 9.88 -9.10
C THR A 54 4.34 11.21 -8.84
N SER A 55 3.74 12.13 -8.07
CA SER A 55 4.33 13.44 -7.74
C SER A 55 5.37 13.39 -6.62
N LEU A 56 5.64 12.21 -6.03
CA LEU A 56 6.60 12.12 -4.92
C LEU A 56 8.02 12.46 -5.40
N PRO A 57 8.80 13.24 -4.63
CA PRO A 57 10.04 13.87 -5.09
C PRO A 57 11.23 12.90 -5.01
N PHE A 58 11.12 11.74 -5.65
CA PHE A 58 12.20 10.75 -5.76
C PHE A 58 12.09 9.95 -7.06
N GLU A 59 13.24 9.65 -7.65
CA GLU A 59 13.33 8.91 -8.89
C GLU A 59 13.24 7.41 -8.60
N LYS A 60 14.08 6.92 -7.68
CA LYS A 60 14.12 5.51 -7.30
C LYS A 60 13.62 5.31 -5.89
N VAL A 61 12.90 4.22 -5.71
CA VAL A 61 12.46 3.77 -4.40
C VAL A 61 12.50 2.25 -4.35
N GLN A 62 12.88 1.71 -3.20
CA GLN A 62 12.80 0.29 -2.93
C GLN A 62 12.13 0.08 -1.58
N HIS A 63 11.03 -0.68 -1.58
CA HIS A 63 10.40 -1.14 -0.36
C HIS A 63 11.04 -2.44 0.12
N LYS A 64 11.45 -2.50 1.38
CA LYS A 64 11.92 -3.71 2.05
C LYS A 64 10.98 -4.03 3.20
N ILE A 65 10.15 -5.06 3.01
CA ILE A 65 9.12 -5.42 3.97
C ILE A 65 9.75 -6.18 5.14
N THR A 66 9.48 -5.73 6.36
CA THR A 66 9.98 -6.34 7.61
C THR A 66 8.92 -7.21 8.24
N THR A 67 7.70 -6.70 8.39
CA THR A 67 6.56 -7.46 8.92
C THR A 67 5.33 -7.25 8.07
N LEU A 68 4.48 -8.28 8.04
CA LEU A 68 3.18 -8.26 7.39
C LEU A 68 2.21 -9.08 8.23
N ASP A 69 1.12 -8.45 8.64
CA ASP A 69 0.05 -9.06 9.40
C ASP A 69 -1.27 -8.81 8.68
N ALA A 70 -2.12 -9.83 8.57
CA ALA A 70 -3.38 -9.74 7.86
C ALA A 70 -4.53 -10.36 8.66
N GLN A 71 -5.70 -9.74 8.59
CA GLN A 71 -6.92 -10.20 9.25
C GLN A 71 -8.14 -9.97 8.34
N PRO A 72 -9.24 -10.72 8.51
CA PRO A 72 -10.53 -10.35 7.93
C PRO A 72 -10.97 -8.97 8.45
N SER A 73 -11.43 -8.10 7.56
CA SER A 73 -11.94 -6.77 7.93
C SER A 73 -13.46 -6.65 7.94
N SER A 74 -14.16 -7.72 7.58
CA SER A 74 -15.63 -7.81 7.60
C SER A 74 -16.08 -9.23 7.95
N PRO A 75 -17.19 -9.40 8.71
CA PRO A 75 -17.77 -10.71 8.96
C PRO A 75 -18.56 -11.28 7.76
N THR A 76 -18.96 -10.43 6.81
CA THR A 76 -19.86 -10.80 5.69
C THR A 76 -19.22 -10.66 4.33
N VAL A 77 -18.18 -9.85 4.21
CA VAL A 77 -17.42 -9.64 2.97
C VAL A 77 -16.05 -10.27 3.17
N ALA A 78 -15.51 -10.95 2.15
CA ALA A 78 -14.17 -11.53 2.17
C ALA A 78 -13.05 -10.46 2.07
N SER A 79 -13.25 -9.32 2.73
CA SER A 79 -12.32 -8.19 2.78
C SER A 79 -11.24 -8.43 3.83
N LEU A 80 -10.07 -7.85 3.58
CA LEU A 80 -8.89 -7.97 4.44
C LEU A 80 -8.50 -6.62 4.99
N ILE A 81 -7.88 -6.60 6.16
CA ILE A 81 -7.04 -5.51 6.64
C ILE A 81 -5.62 -6.05 6.73
N VAL A 82 -4.67 -5.32 6.20
CA VAL A 82 -3.26 -5.70 6.11
C VAL A 82 -2.43 -4.58 6.73
N SER A 83 -1.60 -4.92 7.71
CA SER A 83 -0.63 -4.02 8.32
C SER A 83 0.76 -4.42 7.86
N VAL A 84 1.51 -3.46 7.35
CA VAL A 84 2.85 -3.63 6.82
C VAL A 84 3.79 -2.70 7.57
N THR A 85 4.95 -3.22 7.98
CA THR A 85 6.08 -2.38 8.41
C THR A 85 7.30 -2.72 7.58
N GLY A 86 8.14 -1.72 7.33
CA GLY A 86 9.29 -1.93 6.48
C GLY A 86 10.26 -0.76 6.46
N LEU A 87 11.17 -0.84 5.52
CA LEU A 87 12.16 0.17 5.20
C LEU A 87 11.93 0.69 3.77
N LEU A 88 12.01 2.00 3.61
CA LEU A 88 11.96 2.70 2.34
C LEU A 88 13.38 3.18 2.02
N VAL A 89 13.97 2.64 0.95
CA VAL A 89 15.25 3.11 0.42
C VAL A 89 14.95 4.03 -0.75
N VAL A 90 15.32 5.31 -0.63
CA VAL A 90 15.05 6.34 -1.63
C VAL A 90 16.36 6.75 -2.30
N ASP A 91 16.39 6.82 -3.63
CA ASP A 91 17.52 7.28 -4.45
C ASP A 91 18.87 6.67 -4.04
N ASP A 92 18.88 5.35 -3.78
CA ASP A 92 20.07 4.59 -3.38
C ASP A 92 20.73 5.09 -2.06
N SER A 93 19.98 5.83 -1.23
CA SER A 93 20.42 6.35 0.07
C SER A 93 20.87 5.23 1.01
N THR A 94 21.97 5.44 1.73
CA THR A 94 22.46 4.53 2.78
C THR A 94 21.61 4.57 4.05
N ASN A 95 20.72 5.55 4.18
CA ASN A 95 19.86 5.77 5.35
C ASN A 95 18.41 5.39 5.00
N PRO A 96 18.01 4.11 5.19
CA PRO A 96 16.63 3.70 4.94
C PRO A 96 15.69 4.36 5.96
N LEU A 97 14.53 4.80 5.49
CA LEU A 97 13.47 5.34 6.35
C LEU A 97 12.55 4.21 6.80
N GLN A 98 12.21 4.15 8.08
CA GLN A 98 11.18 3.22 8.53
C GLN A 98 9.81 3.71 8.10
N PHE A 99 8.91 2.81 7.72
CA PHE A 99 7.53 3.14 7.41
C PHE A 99 6.57 2.10 7.97
N SER A 100 5.34 2.54 8.17
CA SER A 100 4.17 1.69 8.38
C SER A 100 3.13 2.02 7.33
N GLN A 101 2.45 1.00 6.82
CA GLN A 101 1.34 1.16 5.90
C GLN A 101 0.22 0.17 6.24
N VAL A 102 -1.01 0.64 6.17
CA VAL A 102 -2.21 -0.18 6.38
C VAL A 102 -3.07 -0.13 5.14
N PHE A 103 -3.48 -1.31 4.67
CA PHE A 103 -4.43 -1.46 3.56
C PHE A 103 -5.71 -2.13 4.04
N GLN A 104 -6.85 -1.63 3.57
CA GLN A 104 -8.08 -2.40 3.53
C GLN A 104 -8.34 -2.87 2.10
N LEU A 105 -8.38 -4.18 1.91
CA LEU A 105 -8.59 -4.81 0.61
C LEU A 105 -10.02 -5.29 0.49
N ILE A 106 -10.69 -4.92 -0.59
CA ILE A 106 -12.07 -5.34 -0.90
C ILE A 106 -12.03 -6.24 -2.15
N PRO A 107 -12.70 -7.40 -2.14
CA PRO A 107 -12.72 -8.28 -3.29
C PRO A 107 -13.45 -7.62 -4.47
N ASP A 108 -12.89 -7.77 -5.68
CA ASP A 108 -13.47 -7.27 -6.92
C ASP A 108 -13.05 -8.16 -8.11
N ALA A 109 -14.04 -8.66 -8.84
CA ALA A 109 -13.89 -9.50 -10.05
C ALA A 109 -12.84 -10.63 -9.94
N GLY A 110 -12.71 -11.28 -8.78
CA GLY A 110 -11.75 -12.37 -8.55
C GLY A 110 -10.36 -11.92 -8.10
N SER A 111 -10.16 -10.62 -7.88
CA SER A 111 -8.97 -10.03 -7.27
C SER A 111 -9.37 -9.10 -6.10
N TYR A 112 -8.50 -8.18 -5.71
CA TYR A 112 -8.73 -7.19 -4.67
C TYR A 112 -8.39 -5.77 -5.16
N TYR A 113 -9.15 -4.78 -4.69
CA TYR A 113 -8.78 -3.36 -4.79
C TYR A 113 -8.55 -2.78 -3.39
N VAL A 114 -7.81 -1.67 -3.34
CA VAL A 114 -7.51 -0.93 -2.11
C VAL A 114 -8.63 0.05 -1.82
N TYR A 115 -9.37 -0.15 -0.74
CA TYR A 115 -10.41 0.78 -0.30
C TYR A 115 -9.85 1.84 0.65
N ASN A 116 -9.06 1.43 1.64
CA ASN A 116 -8.33 2.35 2.51
C ASN A 116 -6.82 2.07 2.42
N ASP A 117 -6.04 3.14 2.37
CA ASP A 117 -4.58 3.13 2.38
C ASP A 117 -4.10 4.21 3.35
N ILE A 118 -3.30 3.85 4.34
CA ILE A 118 -2.77 4.79 5.33
C ILE A 118 -1.26 4.58 5.39
N PHE A 119 -0.50 5.61 5.03
CA PHE A 119 0.95 5.59 4.99
C PHE A 119 1.55 6.59 5.97
N ARG A 120 2.58 6.13 6.71
CA ARG A 120 3.40 6.95 7.60
C ARG A 120 4.86 6.52 7.55
N LEU A 121 5.76 7.50 7.49
CA LEU A 121 7.15 7.35 7.89
C LEU A 121 7.21 7.33 9.42
N ASN A 122 7.95 6.36 9.94
CA ASN A 122 8.19 6.20 11.37
C ASN A 122 9.54 6.82 11.67
N TYR A 123 9.55 8.10 12.05
CA TYR A 123 10.74 8.73 12.58
C TYR A 123 10.94 8.17 13.99
N GLY A 124 12.02 7.42 14.21
CA GLY A 124 12.42 6.98 15.55
C GLY A 124 12.53 8.20 16.46
N ALA A 125 11.95 8.10 17.66
CA ALA A 125 12.15 9.07 18.72
C ALA A 125 13.57 8.99 19.29
#